data_AF-A0A1J3H6U2-F1
#
_entry.id   AF-A0A1J3H6U2-F1
#
_cell.length_a   1.000
_cell.length_b   1.000
_cell.length_c   1.000
_cell.angle_alpha   90.00
_cell.angle_beta   90.00
_cell.angle_gamma   90.00
#
_symmetry.space_group_name_H-M   'P 1'
#
loop_
_entity.id
_entity.type
_entity.pdbx_description
1 polymer ?
#
loop_
_entity_poly.entity_id
_entity_poly.type
_entity_poly.pdbx_seq_one_letter_code
_entity_poly.pdbx_strand_id
1 'polypeptide(L)'
;RRELPHFPFDMVVKFDLELNIVRTWHTGARRFVGEPMFVPRSSNVEDEDCGYIVVVEYAVSVKRCYLVILDAKKIGESDAVVARLAVPRN
;
A
#
# COMPACT_ATOMS: atom_id res chain seq x y z
N ARG A 1 -9.56 13.97 21.38
CA ARG A 1 -8.82 12.94 20.61
C ARG A 1 -7.37 13.39 20.59
N ARG A 2 -6.46 12.73 21.31
CA ARG A 2 -5.05 13.12 21.36
C ARG A 2 -4.38 12.56 20.10
N GLU A 3 -4.09 13.41 19.14
CA GLU A 3 -3.34 13.00 17.94
C GLU A 3 -1.91 12.69 18.35
N LEU A 4 -1.44 11.48 18.02
CA LEU A 4 -0.03 11.14 18.20
C LEU A 4 0.79 12.01 17.24
N PRO A 5 1.94 12.56 17.68
CA PRO A 5 2.74 13.50 16.88
C PRO A 5 3.29 12.88 15.58
N HIS A 6 3.36 11.54 15.52
CA HIS A 6 3.57 10.77 14.30
C HIS A 6 2.47 9.71 14.25
N PHE A 7 1.34 10.08 13.67
CA PHE A 7 0.22 9.16 13.53
C PHE A 7 0.61 8.06 12.53
N PRO A 8 0.44 6.78 12.88
CA PRO A 8 0.81 5.72 11.97
C PRO A 8 -0.16 5.70 10.78
N PHE A 9 0.37 5.82 9.57
CA PHE A 9 -0.41 5.79 8.33
C PHE A 9 -1.12 4.44 8.21
N ASP A 10 -2.38 4.43 7.79
CA ASP A 10 -3.20 3.23 7.61
C ASP A 10 -3.71 3.06 6.17
N MET A 11 -3.15 3.86 5.25
CA MET A 11 -3.57 3.90 3.86
C MET A 11 -2.43 4.22 2.91
N VAL A 12 -2.59 3.74 1.68
CA VAL A 12 -1.82 4.14 0.50
C VAL A 12 -2.73 4.98 -0.38
N VAL A 13 -2.27 6.15 -0.78
CA VAL A 13 -3.02 7.09 -1.63
C VAL A 13 -2.34 7.18 -2.99
N LYS A 14 -3.13 7.05 -4.06
CA LYS A 14 -2.72 7.28 -5.44
C LYS A 14 -3.43 8.52 -5.96
N PHE A 15 -2.64 9.45 -6.48
CA PHE A 15 -3.12 10.66 -7.14
C PHE A 15 -2.93 10.50 -8.64
N ASP A 16 -4.01 10.63 -9.39
CA ASP A 16 -4.02 10.71 -10.85
C ASP A 16 -4.10 12.19 -11.24
N LEU A 17 -3.00 12.75 -11.76
CA LEU A 17 -2.90 14.17 -12.03
C LEU A 17 -3.63 14.58 -13.32
N GLU A 18 -3.77 13.68 -14.28
CA GLU A 18 -4.46 13.96 -15.54
C GLU A 18 -5.98 13.96 -15.34
N LEU A 19 -6.49 12.99 -14.58
CA LEU A 19 -7.92 12.90 -14.28
C LEU A 19 -8.33 13.71 -13.05
N ASN A 20 -7.35 14.20 -12.27
CA ASN A 20 -7.55 14.87 -10.98
C ASN A 20 -8.37 14.02 -9.99
N ILE A 21 -8.05 12.72 -9.92
CA ILE A 21 -8.74 11.74 -9.08
C ILE A 21 -7.79 11.24 -8.00
N VAL A 22 -8.34 11.03 -6.79
CA VAL A 22 -7.65 10.41 -5.67
C VAL A 22 -8.26 9.04 -5.43
N ARG A 23 -7.41 8.00 -5.42
CA ARG A 23 -7.81 6.64 -5.04
C ARG A 23 -7.03 6.20 -3.81
N THR A 24 -7.67 5.43 -2.93
CA THR A 24 -7.08 5.04 -1.65
C THR A 24 -7.27 3.57 -1.39
N TRP A 25 -6.22 2.92 -0.90
CA TRP A 25 -6.28 1.58 -0.33
C TRP A 25 -6.02 1.64 1.18
N HIS A 26 -6.86 0.99 1.98
CA HIS A 26 -6.72 0.94 3.44
C HIS A 26 -6.30 -0.46 3.90
N THR A 27 -5.36 -0.54 4.84
CA THR A 27 -4.89 -1.83 5.38
C THR A 27 -5.91 -2.51 6.31
N GLY A 28 -6.84 -1.74 6.86
CA GLY A 28 -7.90 -2.17 7.78
C GLY A 28 -7.60 -1.83 9.24
N ALA A 29 -8.52 -2.19 10.14
CA ALA A 29 -8.44 -1.78 11.55
C ALA A 29 -7.20 -2.33 12.27
N ARG A 30 -6.55 -1.46 13.06
CA ARG A 30 -5.36 -1.79 13.89
C ARG A 30 -4.17 -2.31 13.07
N ARG A 31 -4.05 -1.86 11.82
CA ARG A 31 -2.92 -2.11 10.95
C ARG A 31 -2.40 -0.79 10.43
N PHE A 32 -1.10 -0.73 10.20
CA PHE A 32 -0.42 0.48 9.79
C PHE A 32 0.57 0.16 8.68
N VAL A 33 0.81 1.12 7.80
CA VAL A 33 1.68 0.98 6.65
C VAL A 33 2.91 1.87 6.80
N GLY A 34 4.04 1.37 6.32
CA GLY A 34 5.25 2.16 6.11
C GLY A 34 5.20 2.91 4.78
N GLU A 35 6.36 3.41 4.36
CA GLU A 35 6.54 4.06 3.06
C GLU A 35 6.28 3.07 1.91
N PRO A 36 5.42 3.43 0.93
CA PRO A 36 5.21 2.63 -0.26
C PRO A 36 6.35 2.80 -1.27
N MET A 37 6.70 1.72 -1.97
CA MET A 37 7.65 1.73 -3.09
C MET A 37 6.96 1.26 -4.37
N PHE A 38 7.17 1.98 -5.48
CA PHE A 38 6.71 1.55 -6.80
C PHE A 38 7.72 0.60 -7.44
N VAL A 39 7.20 -0.47 -8.05
CA VAL A 39 7.97 -1.46 -8.81
C VAL A 39 7.35 -1.61 -10.20
N PRO A 40 8.03 -1.19 -11.28
CA PRO A 40 7.49 -1.31 -12.64
C PRO A 40 7.35 -2.79 -13.03
N ARG A 41 6.31 -3.12 -13.80
CA ARG A 41 6.07 -4.50 -14.27
C ARG A 41 7.16 -4.99 -15.23
N SER A 42 7.69 -4.08 -16.05
CA SER A 42 8.81 -4.30 -16.96
C SER A 42 9.45 -2.96 -17.31
N SER A 43 10.71 -2.95 -17.75
CA SER A 43 11.43 -1.74 -18.17
C SER A 43 10.88 -1.10 -19.45
N ASN A 44 10.06 -1.84 -20.20
CA ASN A 44 9.61 -1.44 -21.54
C ASN A 44 8.12 -1.05 -21.57
N VAL A 45 7.51 -0.77 -20.40
CA VAL A 45 6.11 -0.36 -20.36
C VAL A 45 6.02 1.16 -20.47
N GLU A 46 5.23 1.63 -21.43
CA GLU A 46 5.03 3.07 -21.67
C GLU A 46 4.08 3.72 -20.64
N ASP A 47 3.26 2.91 -19.98
CA ASP A 47 2.28 3.36 -19.01
C ASP A 47 2.89 3.49 -17.61
N GLU A 48 2.95 4.74 -17.10
CA GLU A 48 3.68 5.16 -15.89
C GLU A 48 3.33 4.32 -14.66
N ASP A 49 2.05 3.98 -14.49
CA ASP A 49 1.54 3.29 -13.32
C ASP A 49 1.46 1.76 -13.49
N CYS A 50 1.96 1.23 -14.60
CA CYS A 50 1.91 -0.20 -14.88
C CYS A 50 2.96 -0.96 -14.08
N GLY A 51 2.58 -1.29 -12.85
CA GLY A 51 3.45 -1.95 -11.91
C GLY A 51 2.73 -2.33 -10.62
N TYR A 52 3.52 -2.41 -9.56
CA TYR A 52 3.06 -2.78 -8.25
C TYR A 52 3.49 -1.74 -7.22
N ILE A 53 2.69 -1.57 -6.18
CA ILE A 53 3.09 -0.87 -4.97
C ILE A 53 3.43 -1.92 -3.92
N VAL A 54 4.64 -1.85 -3.38
CA VAL A 54 5.11 -2.71 -2.30
C VAL A 54 5.15 -1.88 -1.02
N VAL A 55 4.51 -2.36 0.04
CA VAL A 55 4.45 -1.66 1.31
C VAL A 55 4.54 -2.63 2.49
N VAL A 56 5.21 -2.20 3.56
CA VAL A 56 5.25 -2.96 4.81
C VAL A 56 4.01 -2.61 5.64
N GLU A 57 3.22 -3.62 5.99
CA GLU A 57 2.06 -3.53 6.87
C GLU A 57 2.40 -4.10 8.25
N TYR A 58 2.24 -3.32 9.31
CA TYR A 58 2.33 -3.77 10.69
C TYR A 58 0.94 -4.00 11.29
N ALA A 59 0.61 -5.26 11.57
CA ALA A 59 -0.62 -5.65 12.25
C ALA A 59 -0.40 -5.70 13.77
N VAL A 60 -0.90 -4.69 14.48
CA VAL A 60 -0.69 -4.53 15.93
C VAL A 60 -1.32 -5.68 16.72
N SER A 61 -2.52 -6.11 16.33
CA SER A 61 -3.27 -7.16 17.05
C SER A 61 -2.50 -8.48 17.16
N VAL A 62 -1.70 -8.81 16.13
CA VAL A 62 -0.90 -10.03 16.08
C VAL A 62 0.60 -9.77 16.22
N LYS A 63 0.99 -8.50 16.41
CA LYS A 63 2.39 -8.02 16.46
C LYS A 63 3.24 -8.58 15.31
N ARG A 64 2.76 -8.46 14.07
CA ARG A 64 3.42 -9.06 12.90
C ARG A 64 3.51 -8.08 11.74
N CYS A 65 4.63 -8.12 11.02
CA CYS A 65 4.81 -7.40 9.77
C CYS A 65 4.43 -8.28 8.58
N TYR A 66 3.87 -7.65 7.56
CA TYR A 66 3.58 -8.25 6.27
C TYR A 66 4.20 -7.38 5.18
N LEU A 67 4.68 -8.01 4.13
CA LEU A 67 4.96 -7.35 2.86
C LEU A 67 3.69 -7.45 2.01
N VAL A 68 3.05 -6.32 1.73
CA VAL A 68 1.85 -6.25 0.90
C VAL A 68 2.25 -5.78 -0.49
N ILE A 69 1.77 -6.49 -1.50
CA ILE A 69 1.94 -6.14 -2.92
C ILE A 69 0.56 -5.77 -3.45
N LEU A 70 0.44 -4.53 -3.93
CA LEU A 70 -0.76 -3.98 -4.54
C LEU A 70 -0.54 -3.82 -6.05
N ASP A 71 -1.56 -4.06 -6.87
CA ASP A 71 -1.54 -3.64 -8.27
C ASP A 71 -1.76 -2.12 -8.33
N ALA A 72 -0.79 -1.39 -8.88
CA ALA A 72 -0.80 0.06 -8.87
C ALA A 72 -1.98 0.66 -9.66
N LYS A 73 -2.51 -0.06 -10.66
CA LYS A 73 -3.69 0.39 -11.43
C LYS A 73 -4.99 0.24 -10.67
N LYS A 74 -5.06 -0.76 -9.79
CA LYS A 74 -6.28 -1.13 -9.06
C LYS A 74 -6.39 -0.50 -7.68
N ILE A 75 -5.53 0.46 -7.32
CA ILE A 75 -5.65 1.17 -6.05
C ILE A 75 -7.04 1.82 -5.96
N GLY A 76 -7.78 1.53 -4.88
CA GLY A 76 -9.17 1.95 -4.71
C GLY A 76 -10.21 0.89 -5.09
N GLU A 77 -9.80 -0.21 -5.73
CA GLU A 77 -10.65 -1.34 -6.08
C GLU A 77 -10.55 -2.47 -5.04
N SER A 78 -11.54 -3.37 -5.03
CA SER A 78 -11.62 -4.46 -4.04
C SER A 78 -10.53 -5.53 -4.20
N ASP A 79 -9.94 -5.66 -5.38
CA ASP A 79 -8.95 -6.66 -5.76
C ASP A 79 -7.55 -6.05 -5.97
N ALA A 80 -7.27 -4.89 -5.37
CA ALA A 80 -5.97 -4.23 -5.43
C ALA A 80 -4.84 -5.09 -4.84
N VAL A 81 -5.13 -5.95 -3.86
CA VAL A 81 -4.12 -6.78 -3.18
C VAL A 81 -3.78 -7.99 -4.03
N VAL A 82 -2.56 -8.01 -4.56
CA VAL A 82 -2.02 -9.13 -5.36
C VAL A 82 -1.48 -10.23 -4.43
N ALA A 83 -0.73 -9.83 -3.40
CA ALA A 83 -0.15 -10.75 -2.44
C ALA A 83 0.06 -10.08 -1.08
N ARG A 84 0.05 -10.89 -0.01
CA ARG A 84 0.41 -10.48 1.35
C ARG A 84 1.29 -11.56 1.97
N LEU A 85 2.58 -11.26 2.15
CA LEU A 85 3.57 -12.20 2.67
C LEU A 85 3.87 -11.89 4.13
N ALA A 86 3.80 -12.89 5.00
CA ALA A 86 4.13 -12.72 6.41
C ALA A 86 5.66 -12.67 6.60
N VAL A 87 6.17 -11.61 7.21
CA VAL A 87 7.60 -11.53 7.54
C VAL A 87 7.89 -12.54 8.66
N PRO A 88 8.94 -13.39 8.53
CA PRO A 88 9.35 -14.31 9.59
C PRO A 88 9.73 -13.54 10.87
N ARG A 89 9.54 -14.18 12.02
CA ARG A 89 10.13 -13.73 13.27
C ARG A 89 11.48 -14.45 13.43
N ASN A 90 12.52 -13.70 13.76
CA ASN A 90 13.79 -14.27 14.20
C ASN A 90 13.66 -14.82 15.62
#